data_AF-A0A935BW19-F1
#
_entry.id   AF-A0A935BW19-F1
#
_cell.length_a   1.000
_cell.length_b   1.000
_cell.length_c   1.000
_cell.angle_alpha   90.00
_cell.angle_beta   90.00
_cell.angle_gamma   90.00
#
_symmetry.space_group_name_H-M   'P 1'
#
loop_
_entity.id
_entity.type
_entity.pdbx_description
1 polymer ?
#
loop_
_entity_poly.entity_id
_entity_poly.type
_entity_poly.pdbx_seq_one_letter_code
_entity_poly.pdbx_strand_id
1 'polypeptide(L)'
;MGPAQLRIHGKGGRQSLLPLPADVGTAIAAYLQHGRPTCGDRHLFLRSMAPIRGLLDGSDGVGSIVRYALERAKVDAPHRGSHQFRHALAAHMLQQGASLPEIGQVLRHRSPQTTSIYAKVDLDALRTVVMAWPGSAR
;
A
#
# COMPACT_ATOMS: atom_id res chain seq x y z
N MET A 1 21.45 -11.16 14.64
CA MET A 1 20.64 -11.16 13.40
C MET A 1 20.03 -9.78 13.25
N GLY A 2 20.23 -9.10 12.12
CA GLY A 2 19.59 -7.80 11.87
C GLY A 2 18.07 -7.92 11.72
N PRO A 3 17.32 -6.80 11.76
CA PRO A 3 15.88 -6.83 11.56
C PRO A 3 15.54 -7.38 10.16
N ALA A 4 14.46 -8.14 10.05
CA ALA A 4 14.01 -8.69 8.77
C ALA A 4 13.61 -7.57 7.80
N GLN A 5 13.94 -7.74 6.52
CA GLN A 5 13.75 -6.71 5.49
C GLN A 5 13.16 -7.28 4.20
N LEU A 6 12.36 -6.47 3.53
CA LEU A 6 11.85 -6.70 2.18
C LEU A 6 12.67 -5.92 1.17
N ARG A 7 13.21 -6.62 0.17
CA ARG A 7 13.86 -5.99 -1.00
C ARG A 7 12.84 -5.83 -2.11
N ILE A 8 12.56 -4.59 -2.50
CA ILE A 8 11.59 -4.28 -3.55
C ILE A 8 12.32 -3.77 -4.79
N HIS A 9 12.15 -4.49 -5.89
CA HIS A 9 12.63 -4.10 -7.21
C HIS A 9 11.58 -3.24 -7.90
N GLY A 10 11.97 -2.04 -8.34
CA GLY A 10 11.12 -1.10 -9.07
C GLY A 10 11.57 -0.89 -10.50
N LYS A 11 10.81 -0.07 -11.24
CA LYS A 11 11.14 0.33 -12.62
C LYS A 11 12.53 1.01 -12.67
N GLY A 12 13.29 0.72 -13.72
CA GLY A 12 14.62 1.30 -13.94
C GLY A 12 15.70 0.75 -13.01
N GLY A 13 15.54 -0.50 -12.53
CA GLY A 13 16.55 -1.19 -11.72
C GLY A 13 16.67 -0.71 -10.28
N ARG A 14 15.80 0.21 -9.83
CA ARG A 14 15.84 0.75 -8.46
C ARG A 14 15.48 -0.33 -7.45
N GLN A 15 16.31 -0.45 -6.43
CA GLN A 15 16.08 -1.32 -5.29
C GLN A 15 15.78 -0.47 -4.06
N SER A 16 14.87 -0.95 -3.22
CA SER A 16 14.59 -0.34 -1.93
C SER A 16 14.49 -1.44 -0.89
N LEU A 17 15.04 -1.18 0.30
CA LEU A 17 14.89 -2.04 1.47
C LEU A 17 13.86 -1.41 2.38
N LEU A 18 12.83 -2.17 2.74
CA LEU A 18 11.84 -1.77 3.74
C LEU A 18 11.90 -2.75 4.91
N PRO A 19 11.61 -2.31 6.14
CA PRO A 19 11.42 -3.25 7.24
C PRO A 19 10.30 -4.24 6.88
N LEU A 20 10.47 -5.50 7.25
CA LEU A 20 9.40 -6.49 7.21
C LEU A 20 8.67 -6.43 8.55
N PRO A 21 7.40 -5.96 8.60
CA PRO A 21 6.61 -6.01 9.82
C PRO A 21 6.48 -7.45 10.34
N ALA A 22 6.50 -7.62 11.65
CA ALA A 22 6.53 -8.95 12.28
C ALA A 22 5.28 -9.77 11.93
N ASP A 23 4.11 -9.15 11.95
CA ASP A 23 2.82 -9.73 11.57
C ASP A 23 2.81 -10.21 10.10
N VAL A 24 3.38 -9.41 9.19
CA VAL A 24 3.55 -9.80 7.78
C VAL A 24 4.51 -10.97 7.65
N GLY A 25 5.62 -10.96 8.40
CA GLY A 25 6.57 -12.07 8.45
C GLY A 25 5.91 -13.38 8.90
N THR A 26 5.12 -13.33 9.97
CA THR A 26 4.35 -14.47 10.47
C THR A 26 3.33 -14.97 9.45
N ALA A 27 2.60 -14.07 8.78
CA ALA A 27 1.65 -14.44 7.74
C ALA A 27 2.31 -15.12 6.53
N ILE A 28 3.48 -14.63 6.11
CA ILE A 28 4.27 -15.24 5.03
C ILE A 28 4.76 -16.63 5.46
N ALA A 29 5.28 -16.79 6.68
CA ALA A 29 5.74 -18.07 7.18
C ALA A 29 4.60 -19.10 7.23
N ALA A 30 3.42 -18.70 7.74
CA ALA A 30 2.24 -19.55 7.76
C ALA A 30 1.79 -19.96 6.35
N TYR A 31 1.81 -19.04 5.39
CA TYR A 31 1.51 -19.36 3.99
C TYR A 31 2.52 -20.34 3.41
N LEU A 32 3.83 -20.13 3.62
CA LEU A 32 4.87 -21.04 3.12
C LEU A 32 4.77 -22.46 3.70
N GLN A 33 4.36 -22.59 4.96
CA GLN A 33 4.26 -23.88 5.65
C GLN A 33 2.96 -24.63 5.32
N HIS A 34 1.83 -23.90 5.21
CA HIS A 34 0.51 -24.53 5.20
C HIS A 34 -0.34 -24.20 3.96
N GLY A 35 -0.04 -23.11 3.25
CA GLY A 35 -0.90 -22.59 2.18
C GLY A 35 -0.30 -22.63 0.78
N ARG A 36 1.03 -22.65 0.63
CA ARG A 36 1.71 -22.57 -0.65
C ARG A 36 1.85 -23.98 -1.26
N PRO A 37 1.28 -24.24 -2.44
CA PRO A 37 1.46 -25.53 -3.13
C PRO A 37 2.94 -25.81 -3.43
N THR A 38 3.34 -27.07 -3.34
CA THR A 38 4.68 -27.51 -3.75
C THR A 38 4.78 -27.49 -5.28
N CYS A 39 5.63 -26.63 -5.81
CA CYS A 39 5.93 -26.53 -7.24
C CYS A 39 7.33 -25.95 -7.47
N GLY A 40 7.87 -26.11 -8.69
CA GLY A 40 9.17 -25.55 -9.07
C GLY A 40 9.18 -24.02 -9.31
N ASP A 41 8.02 -23.36 -9.28
CA ASP A 41 7.94 -21.90 -9.43
C ASP A 41 8.55 -21.21 -8.19
N ARG A 42 9.39 -20.18 -8.41
CA ARG A 42 10.09 -19.42 -7.37
C ARG A 42 9.30 -18.22 -6.84
N HIS A 43 8.18 -17.84 -7.45
CA HIS A 43 7.36 -16.74 -6.96
C HIS A 43 6.87 -17.02 -5.54
N LEU A 44 6.88 -15.99 -4.69
CA LEU A 44 6.38 -16.13 -3.32
C LEU A 44 4.91 -16.52 -3.36
N PHE A 45 4.06 -15.70 -3.98
CA PHE A 45 2.63 -15.93 -4.11
C PHE A 45 2.28 -16.64 -5.42
N LEU A 46 1.48 -17.69 -5.31
CA LEU A 46 1.05 -18.52 -6.42
C LEU A 46 -0.48 -18.45 -6.61
N ARG A 47 -0.92 -18.80 -7.81
CA ARG A 47 -2.34 -19.06 -8.09
C ARG A 47 -2.79 -20.32 -7.34
N SER A 48 -4.02 -20.29 -6.84
CA SER A 48 -4.63 -21.46 -6.17
C SER A 48 -5.18 -22.50 -7.17
N MET A 49 -5.38 -22.12 -8.43
CA MET A 49 -5.92 -22.98 -9.48
C MET A 49 -4.88 -23.19 -10.59
N ALA A 50 -4.94 -24.36 -11.22
CA ALA A 50 -4.02 -24.73 -12.29
C ALA A 50 -4.10 -23.75 -13.49
N PRO A 51 -2.96 -23.45 -14.15
CA PRO A 51 -1.62 -23.90 -13.80
C PRO A 51 -1.10 -23.21 -12.53
N ILE A 52 -0.48 -23.99 -11.63
CA ILE A 52 0.14 -23.49 -10.39
C ILE A 52 1.42 -22.75 -10.75
N ARG A 53 1.31 -21.43 -10.85
CA ARG A 53 2.41 -20.50 -11.19
C ARG A 53 2.22 -19.19 -10.43
N GLY A 54 3.19 -18.29 -10.55
CA GLY A 54 3.08 -16.91 -10.06
C GLY A 54 1.74 -16.25 -10.43
N LEU A 55 1.32 -15.31 -9.58
CA LEU A 55 0.17 -14.45 -9.87
C LEU A 55 0.34 -13.77 -11.24
N LEU A 56 -0.77 -13.39 -11.89
CA LEU A 56 -0.74 -12.67 -13.16
C LEU A 56 0.14 -11.43 -13.06
N ASP A 57 0.96 -11.21 -14.09
CA ASP A 57 1.73 -9.98 -14.22
C ASP A 57 0.77 -8.80 -14.36
N GLY A 58 0.96 -7.76 -13.55
CA GLY A 58 0.11 -6.57 -13.52
C GLY A 58 -0.71 -6.40 -12.25
N SER A 59 -1.50 -5.33 -12.21
CA SER A 59 -2.32 -4.95 -11.05
C SER A 59 -3.56 -5.83 -10.83
N ASP A 60 -4.00 -6.54 -11.86
CA ASP A 60 -5.37 -7.05 -11.92
C ASP A 60 -5.58 -8.30 -11.04
N GLY A 61 -4.54 -9.13 -10.89
CA GLY A 61 -4.59 -10.31 -10.02
C GLY A 61 -4.75 -9.91 -8.55
N VAL A 62 -3.84 -9.08 -8.04
CA VAL A 62 -3.92 -8.59 -6.66
C VAL A 62 -5.14 -7.69 -6.48
N GLY A 63 -5.45 -6.83 -7.45
CA GLY A 63 -6.62 -5.96 -7.43
C GLY A 63 -7.94 -6.74 -7.28
N SER A 64 -8.08 -7.86 -7.99
CA SER A 64 -9.26 -8.73 -7.86
C SER A 64 -9.34 -9.40 -6.48
N ILE A 65 -8.22 -9.86 -5.93
CA ILE A 65 -8.18 -10.42 -4.57
C ILE A 65 -8.63 -9.37 -3.54
N VAL A 66 -8.14 -8.14 -3.66
CA VAL A 66 -8.53 -7.03 -2.78
C VAL A 66 -10.01 -6.71 -2.94
N ARG A 67 -10.54 -6.65 -4.16
CA ARG A 67 -11.96 -6.41 -4.42
C ARG A 67 -12.84 -7.43 -3.70
N TYR A 68 -12.58 -8.71 -3.86
CA TYR A 68 -13.33 -9.77 -3.18
C TYR A 68 -13.15 -9.71 -1.66
N ALA A 69 -11.98 -9.33 -1.15
CA ALA A 69 -11.78 -9.16 0.28
C ALA A 69 -12.63 -8.02 0.87
N LEU A 70 -12.70 -6.87 0.19
CA LEU A 70 -13.54 -5.74 0.58
C LEU A 70 -15.03 -6.11 0.56
N GLU A 71 -15.48 -6.83 -0.46
CA GLU A 71 -16.86 -7.32 -0.57
C GLU A 71 -17.24 -8.25 0.59
N ARG A 72 -16.39 -9.24 0.90
CA ARG A 72 -16.62 -10.14 2.06
C ARG A 72 -16.63 -9.39 3.38
N ALA A 73 -15.77 -8.38 3.53
CA ALA A 73 -15.67 -7.55 4.72
C ALA A 73 -16.79 -6.49 4.81
N LYS A 74 -17.64 -6.36 3.78
CA LYS A 74 -18.68 -5.32 3.66
C LYS A 74 -18.11 -3.90 3.81
N VAL A 75 -16.90 -3.68 3.33
CA VAL A 75 -16.26 -2.36 3.31
C VAL A 75 -16.67 -1.66 2.02
N ASP A 76 -17.39 -0.56 2.14
CA ASP A 76 -17.68 0.31 1.01
C ASP A 76 -16.52 1.28 0.79
N ALA A 77 -15.74 1.04 -0.27
CA ALA A 77 -14.58 1.83 -0.61
C ALA A 77 -14.77 2.47 -2.00
N PRO A 78 -14.32 3.72 -2.19
CA PRO A 78 -14.47 4.43 -3.47
C PRO A 78 -13.70 3.73 -4.60
N HIS A 79 -12.64 2.99 -4.27
CA HIS A 79 -11.93 2.13 -5.19
C HIS A 79 -11.80 0.71 -4.61
N ARG A 80 -12.02 -0.30 -5.45
CA ARG A 80 -12.01 -1.71 -5.04
C ARG A 80 -10.69 -2.45 -5.34
N GLY A 81 -9.70 -1.76 -5.89
CA GLY A 81 -8.39 -2.32 -6.23
C GLY A 81 -7.34 -2.13 -5.14
N SER A 82 -6.17 -2.74 -5.32
CA SER A 82 -5.05 -2.68 -4.37
C SER A 82 -4.51 -1.27 -4.09
N HIS A 83 -4.73 -0.32 -5.02
CA HIS A 83 -4.41 1.10 -4.81
C HIS A 83 -5.14 1.71 -3.61
N GLN A 84 -6.32 1.17 -3.23
CA GLN A 84 -7.07 1.65 -2.07
C GLN A 84 -6.27 1.50 -0.77
N PHE A 85 -5.48 0.42 -0.63
CA PHE A 85 -4.62 0.25 0.55
C PHE A 85 -3.46 1.25 0.57
N ARG A 86 -2.92 1.62 -0.59
CA ARG A 86 -1.89 2.68 -0.65
C ARG A 86 -2.46 4.02 -0.20
N HIS A 87 -3.67 4.35 -0.66
CA HIS A 87 -4.38 5.56 -0.24
C HIS A 87 -4.68 5.54 1.27
N ALA A 88 -5.19 4.44 1.78
CA ALA A 88 -5.51 4.30 3.21
C ALA A 88 -4.26 4.46 4.09
N LEU A 89 -3.13 3.83 3.71
CA LEU A 89 -1.86 3.96 4.42
C LEU A 89 -1.38 5.42 4.41
N ALA A 90 -1.41 6.09 3.27
CA ALA A 90 -0.99 7.48 3.15
C ALA A 90 -1.82 8.41 4.03
N ALA A 91 -3.15 8.27 3.98
CA ALA A 91 -4.07 9.06 4.80
C ALA A 91 -3.85 8.80 6.28
N HIS A 92 -3.67 7.54 6.68
CA HIS A 92 -3.38 7.18 8.06
C HIS A 92 -2.05 7.78 8.54
N MET A 93 -0.98 7.67 7.75
CA MET A 93 0.32 8.28 8.07
C MET A 93 0.20 9.80 8.25
N LEU A 94 -0.54 10.46 7.36
CA LEU A 94 -0.76 11.91 7.44
C LEU A 94 -1.53 12.30 8.71
N GLN A 95 -2.58 11.54 9.06
CA GLN A 95 -3.31 11.70 10.32
C GLN A 95 -2.44 11.48 11.57
N GLN A 96 -1.40 10.65 11.46
CA GLN A 96 -0.41 10.45 12.52
C GLN A 96 0.71 11.53 12.50
N GLY A 97 0.57 12.56 11.67
CA GLY A 97 1.52 13.68 11.59
C GLY A 97 2.74 13.43 10.72
N ALA A 98 2.78 12.35 9.93
CA ALA A 98 3.87 12.12 9.00
C ALA A 98 3.85 13.18 7.87
N SER A 99 5.03 13.68 7.52
CA SER A 99 5.20 14.64 6.45
C SER A 99 5.02 13.99 5.05
N LEU A 100 4.63 14.79 4.05
CA LEU A 100 4.53 14.31 2.67
C LEU A 100 5.83 13.68 2.13
N PRO A 101 7.04 14.19 2.45
CA PRO A 101 8.28 13.50 2.10
C PRO A 101 8.39 12.08 2.69
N GLU A 102 8.06 11.89 3.96
CA GLU A 102 8.11 10.57 4.62
C GLU A 102 7.10 9.60 4.00
N ILE A 103 5.87 10.06 3.75
CA ILE A 103 4.85 9.29 3.03
C ILE A 103 5.35 8.92 1.63
N GLY A 104 5.98 9.86 0.93
CA GLY A 104 6.56 9.63 -0.39
C GLY A 104 7.66 8.57 -0.37
N GLN A 105 8.49 8.52 0.67
CA GLN A 105 9.52 7.50 0.84
C GLN A 105 8.92 6.11 1.07
N VAL A 106 7.96 5.99 2.00
CA VAL A 106 7.28 4.72 2.30
C VAL A 106 6.51 4.20 1.08
N LEU A 107 5.80 5.08 0.38
CA LEU A 107 5.07 4.75 -0.85
C LEU A 107 5.98 4.70 -2.09
N ARG A 108 7.28 4.97 -1.94
CA ARG A 108 8.27 4.93 -3.03
C ARG A 108 7.87 5.77 -4.24
N HIS A 109 7.28 6.94 -3.99
CA HIS A 109 6.95 7.90 -5.03
C HIS A 109 8.22 8.53 -5.63
N ARG A 110 8.22 8.73 -6.95
CA ARG A 110 9.36 9.32 -7.66
C ARG A 110 9.40 10.84 -7.53
N SER A 111 8.23 11.45 -7.45
CA SER A 111 8.07 12.90 -7.50
C SER A 111 7.21 13.33 -6.32
N PRO A 112 7.54 14.47 -5.67
CA PRO A 112 6.70 15.06 -4.64
C PRO A 112 5.29 15.36 -5.15
N GLN A 113 5.12 15.69 -6.44
CA GLN A 113 3.80 15.89 -7.05
C GLN A 113 2.93 14.63 -7.01
N THR A 114 3.51 13.42 -7.00
CA THR A 114 2.71 12.19 -6.83
C THR A 114 2.19 12.04 -5.41
N THR A 115 2.90 12.58 -4.41
CA THR A 115 2.48 12.54 -3.01
C THR A 115 1.57 13.71 -2.62
N SER A 116 1.64 14.84 -3.34
CA SER A 116 0.83 16.03 -3.03
C SER A 116 -0.67 15.79 -3.12
N ILE A 117 -1.10 14.73 -3.83
CA ILE A 117 -2.51 14.29 -3.87
C ILE A 117 -3.08 13.99 -2.47
N TYR A 118 -2.23 13.73 -1.47
CA TYR A 118 -2.63 13.48 -0.09
C TYR A 118 -2.74 14.76 0.75
N ALA A 119 -2.17 15.88 0.31
CA ALA A 119 -2.27 17.14 1.06
C ALA A 119 -3.73 17.58 1.25
N LYS A 120 -4.62 17.26 0.29
CA LYS A 120 -6.05 17.60 0.34
C LYS A 120 -6.82 16.92 1.49
N VAL A 121 -6.26 15.88 2.11
CA VAL A 121 -6.92 15.17 3.22
C VAL A 121 -6.36 15.58 4.60
N ASP A 122 -5.39 16.50 4.65
CA ASP A 122 -4.85 17.06 5.88
C ASP A 122 -5.63 18.31 6.32
N LEU A 123 -6.83 18.09 6.87
CA LEU A 123 -7.70 19.20 7.27
C LEU A 123 -7.08 20.07 8.37
N ASP A 124 -6.27 19.50 9.25
CA ASP A 124 -5.65 20.24 10.34
C ASP A 124 -4.53 21.15 9.83
N ALA A 125 -3.66 20.67 8.94
CA ALA A 125 -2.68 21.54 8.29
C ALA A 125 -3.38 22.60 7.42
N LEU A 126 -4.42 22.22 6.67
CA LEU A 126 -5.18 23.16 5.83
C LEU A 126 -5.79 24.29 6.68
N ARG A 127 -6.33 24.00 7.86
CA ARG A 127 -6.89 25.04 8.77
C ARG A 127 -5.88 26.11 9.15
N THR A 128 -4.60 25.79 9.26
CA THR A 128 -3.56 26.76 9.63
C THR A 128 -3.24 27.79 8.54
N VAL A 129 -3.61 27.48 7.29
CA VAL A 129 -3.34 28.35 6.12
C VAL A 129 -4.61 29.01 5.56
N VAL A 130 -5.78 28.71 6.13
CA VAL A 130 -7.05 29.32 5.72
C VAL A 130 -7.09 30.79 6.17
N MET A 131 -7.32 31.68 5.22
CA MET A 131 -7.64 33.08 5.51
C MET A 131 -9.10 33.24 5.92
N ALA A 132 -9.39 34.24 6.75
CA ALA A 132 -10.76 34.59 7.10
C ALA A 132 -11.58 34.87 5.83
N TRP A 133 -12.84 34.40 5.81
CA TRP A 133 -13.73 34.65 4.70
C TRP A 133 -13.98 36.17 4.57
N PRO A 134 -13.75 36.80 3.40
CA PRO A 134 -13.88 38.26 3.27
C PRO A 134 -15.26 38.81 3.62
N GLY A 135 -16.30 37.98 3.61
CA GLY A 135 -17.68 38.37 3.93
C GLY A 135 -18.16 38.11 5.36
N SER A 136 -17.31 37.61 6.27
CA SER A 136 -17.72 37.33 7.66
C SER A 136 -17.63 38.53 8.61
N ALA A 137 -17.15 39.67 8.12
CA ALA A 137 -17.22 40.95 8.82
C ALA A 137 -18.50 41.70 8.40
N ARG A 138 -19.61 41.45 9.10
CA ARG A 138 -20.76 42.37 9.18
C ARG A 138 -21.17 42.51 10.63
#